data_AF-A0A1M6TVB1-F1
#
_entry.id   AF-A0A1M6TVB1-F1
#
_cell.length_a   1.000
_cell.length_b   1.000
_cell.length_c   1.000
_cell.angle_alpha   90.00
_cell.angle_beta   90.00
_cell.angle_gamma   90.00
#
_symmetry.space_group_name_H-M   'P 1'
#
loop_
_entity.id
_entity.type
_entity.pdbx_description
1 polymer ?
#
loop_
_entity_poly.entity_id
_entity_poly.type
_entity_poly.pdbx_seq_one_letter_code
_entity_poly.pdbx_strand_id
1 'polypeptide(L)'
;MALLLVSITISAGGDSLKSATTSAFDWNPVMDAIILVESEGNPNAVSGNSVGAMQITPILVKECNNILEKQKSNKRYTMADRYSVEKSKEMFLLIQKYFNPENNVEKAIRSWNGGVKYSVKATNRYYRKVLAKMK
;
A
#
# COMPACT_ATOMS: atom_id res chain seq x y z
N MET A 1 17.57 -33.75 62.48
CA MET A 1 18.59 -33.32 61.50
C MET A 1 17.83 -32.85 60.27
N ALA A 2 17.76 -31.53 60.10
CA ALA A 2 16.86 -30.89 59.14
C ALA A 2 17.32 -31.18 57.71
N LEU A 3 16.43 -31.76 56.89
CA LEU A 3 16.66 -31.94 55.46
C LEU A 3 16.00 -30.77 54.73
N LEU A 4 16.79 -29.76 54.39
CA LEU A 4 16.35 -28.62 53.57
C LEU A 4 16.11 -29.11 52.13
N LEU A 5 14.87 -29.00 51.65
CA LEU A 5 14.52 -29.15 50.24
C LEU A 5 14.89 -27.85 49.50
N VAL A 6 15.94 -27.92 48.67
CA VAL A 6 16.28 -26.85 47.73
C VAL A 6 15.58 -27.14 46.41
N SER A 7 14.52 -26.39 46.10
CA SER A 7 13.85 -26.43 44.80
C SER A 7 14.69 -25.64 43.78
N ILE A 8 15.32 -26.35 42.84
CA ILE A 8 16.00 -25.74 41.70
C ILE A 8 14.95 -25.50 40.62
N THR A 9 14.55 -24.25 40.42
CA THR A 9 13.72 -23.84 39.29
C THR A 9 14.58 -23.77 38.03
N ILE A 10 14.44 -24.74 37.13
CA ILE A 10 15.00 -24.67 35.78
C ILE A 10 14.10 -23.71 34.98
N SER A 11 14.59 -22.50 34.73
CA SER A 11 13.96 -21.58 33.79
C SER A 11 14.17 -22.14 32.38
N ALA A 12 13.11 -22.63 31.76
CA ALA A 12 13.10 -22.91 30.33
C ALA A 12 13.29 -21.57 29.61
N GLY A 13 14.53 -21.31 29.18
CA GLY A 13 14.82 -20.23 28.25
C GLY A 13 13.92 -20.44 27.04
N GLY A 14 12.94 -19.56 26.91
CA GLY A 14 12.11 -19.48 25.73
C GLY A 14 13.03 -19.18 24.56
N ASP A 15 13.37 -20.23 23.81
CA ASP A 15 13.97 -20.09 22.50
C ASP A 15 12.91 -19.41 21.66
N SER A 16 13.00 -18.08 21.62
CA SER A 16 12.15 -17.21 20.85
C SER A 16 12.25 -17.72 19.43
N LEU A 17 11.21 -18.44 18.99
CA LEU A 17 10.90 -18.69 17.61
C LEU A 17 10.96 -17.33 16.92
N LYS A 18 12.12 -16.98 16.38
CA LYS A 18 12.28 -15.98 15.34
C LYS A 18 11.56 -16.55 14.14
N SER A 19 10.23 -16.43 14.19
CA SER A 19 9.38 -16.49 13.02
C SER A 19 9.98 -15.47 12.07
N ALA A 20 10.66 -15.96 11.04
CA ALA A 20 11.12 -15.16 9.94
C ALA A 20 9.89 -14.67 9.18
N THR A 21 9.18 -13.69 9.76
CA THR A 21 8.24 -12.87 9.05
C THR A 21 9.08 -12.05 8.09
N THR A 22 9.16 -12.48 6.83
CA THR A 22 9.59 -11.67 5.71
C THR A 22 8.91 -10.31 5.85
N SER A 23 9.64 -9.27 6.22
CA SER A 23 9.07 -7.93 6.43
C SER A 23 8.42 -7.51 5.13
N ALA A 24 7.10 -7.32 5.13
CA ALA A 24 6.38 -6.81 3.98
C ALA A 24 7.01 -5.49 3.52
N PHE A 25 7.13 -5.27 2.22
CA PHE A 25 7.69 -4.04 1.66
C PHE A 25 6.93 -2.82 2.18
N ASP A 26 7.66 -1.82 2.70
CA ASP A 26 7.05 -0.61 3.23
C ASP A 26 6.68 0.36 2.10
N TRP A 27 5.39 0.42 1.79
CA TRP A 27 4.84 1.31 0.78
C TRP A 27 4.55 2.73 1.29
N ASN A 28 4.66 3.00 2.59
CA ASN A 28 4.25 4.29 3.16
C ASN A 28 5.00 5.48 2.54
N PRO A 29 6.35 5.46 2.37
CA PRO A 29 7.05 6.57 1.75
C PRO A 29 6.57 6.87 0.33
N VAL A 30 6.20 5.84 -0.44
CA VAL A 30 5.66 5.99 -1.80
C VAL A 30 4.24 6.56 -1.76
N MET A 31 3.37 6.00 -0.91
CA MET A 31 1.98 6.46 -0.79
C MET A 31 1.88 7.90 -0.30
N ASP A 32 2.68 8.29 0.70
CA ASP A 32 2.67 9.64 1.25
C ASP A 32 3.22 10.66 0.23
N ALA A 33 4.26 10.29 -0.53
CA ALA A 33 4.76 11.11 -1.62
C ALA A 33 3.74 11.28 -2.76
N ILE A 34 3.02 10.22 -3.13
CA ILE A 34 1.93 10.26 -4.11
C ILE A 34 0.81 11.19 -3.61
N ILE A 35 0.35 11.03 -2.37
CA ILE A 35 -0.69 11.89 -1.77
C ILE A 35 -0.32 13.37 -1.87
N LEU A 36 0.92 13.70 -1.54
CA LEU A 36 1.41 15.07 -1.60
C LEU A 36 1.45 15.62 -3.04
N VAL A 37 1.82 14.79 -4.02
CA VAL A 37 1.85 15.18 -5.45
C VAL A 37 0.45 15.32 -6.05
N GLU A 38 -0.49 14.47 -5.65
CA GLU A 38 -1.83 14.40 -6.23
C GLU A 38 -2.78 15.48 -5.69
N SER A 39 -2.70 15.80 -4.40
CA SER A 39 -3.72 16.63 -3.74
C SER A 39 -3.22 17.48 -2.58
N GLU A 40 -1.91 17.43 -2.28
CA GLU A 40 -1.34 18.00 -1.05
C GLU A 40 -2.02 17.47 0.22
N GLY A 41 -2.56 16.25 0.17
CA GLY A 41 -3.26 15.61 1.29
C GLY A 41 -4.75 15.95 1.39
N ASN A 42 -5.32 16.72 0.46
CA ASN A 42 -6.73 17.09 0.51
C ASN A 42 -7.65 15.89 0.17
N PRO A 43 -8.40 15.34 1.14
CA PRO A 43 -9.30 14.20 0.90
C PRO A 43 -10.49 14.56 0.03
N ASN A 44 -10.78 15.84 -0.20
CA ASN A 44 -11.91 16.34 -0.99
C ASN A 44 -11.48 16.88 -2.37
N ALA A 45 -10.22 16.68 -2.78
CA ALA A 45 -9.74 17.16 -4.08
C ALA A 45 -10.51 16.51 -5.25
N VAL A 46 -10.82 17.30 -6.28
CA VAL A 46 -11.54 16.84 -7.48
C VAL A 46 -10.84 17.39 -8.72
N SER A 47 -10.51 16.51 -9.68
CA SER A 47 -9.96 16.87 -10.98
C SER A 47 -10.53 15.95 -12.06
N GLY A 48 -11.46 16.48 -12.87
CA GLY A 48 -12.22 15.67 -13.81
C GLY A 48 -12.95 14.52 -13.10
N ASN A 49 -12.65 13.28 -13.47
CA ASN A 49 -13.23 12.09 -12.85
C ASN A 49 -12.42 11.56 -11.64
N SER A 50 -11.24 12.11 -11.40
CA SER A 50 -10.38 11.74 -10.28
C SER A 50 -10.78 12.49 -9.02
N VAL A 51 -10.85 11.78 -7.90
CA VAL A 51 -11.22 12.38 -6.61
C VAL A 51 -10.36 11.86 -5.46
N GLY A 52 -10.32 12.64 -4.39
CA GLY A 52 -9.67 12.29 -3.14
C GLY A 52 -8.17 12.52 -3.10
N ALA A 53 -7.57 12.16 -1.97
CA ALA A 53 -6.19 12.48 -1.66
C ALA A 53 -5.17 11.84 -2.63
N MET A 54 -5.55 10.71 -3.25
CA MET A 54 -4.73 9.99 -4.24
C MET A 54 -5.29 10.08 -5.67
N GLN A 55 -6.26 10.98 -5.91
CA GLN A 55 -6.86 11.23 -7.24
C GLN A 55 -7.34 9.96 -7.96
N ILE A 56 -8.14 9.15 -7.27
CA ILE A 56 -8.61 7.86 -7.77
C ILE A 56 -9.74 8.04 -8.80
N THR A 57 -9.63 7.32 -9.92
CA THR A 57 -10.64 7.30 -10.99
C THR A 57 -11.70 6.21 -10.78
N PRO A 58 -12.89 6.31 -11.43
CA PRO A 58 -13.87 5.23 -11.44
C PRO A 58 -13.33 3.92 -12.04
N ILE A 59 -12.41 4.02 -13.00
CA ILE A 59 -11.76 2.86 -13.63
C ILE A 59 -10.93 2.09 -12.61
N LEU A 60 -10.18 2.78 -11.75
CA LEU A 60 -9.39 2.13 -10.70
C LEU A 60 -10.28 1.42 -9.67
N VAL A 61 -11.41 2.01 -9.29
CA VAL A 61 -12.40 1.36 -8.40
C VAL A 61 -12.94 0.09 -9.04
N LYS A 62 -13.31 0.15 -10.33
CA LYS A 62 -13.76 -1.03 -11.08
C LYS A 62 -12.68 -2.10 -11.11
N GLU A 63 -11.42 -1.73 -11.36
CA GLU A 63 -10.31 -2.68 -11.41
C GLU A 63 -10.04 -3.33 -10.05
N CYS A 64 -10.10 -2.57 -8.96
CA CYS A 64 -10.02 -3.13 -7.61
C CYS A 64 -11.11 -4.17 -7.37
N ASN A 65 -12.35 -3.87 -7.76
CA ASN A 65 -13.47 -4.81 -7.63
C ASN A 65 -13.30 -6.06 -8.50
N ASN A 66 -12.79 -5.92 -9.73
CA ASN A 66 -12.47 -7.06 -10.61
C ASN A 66 -11.39 -7.97 -9.98
N ILE A 67 -10.36 -7.38 -9.35
CA ILE A 67 -9.30 -8.14 -8.66
C ILE A 67 -9.90 -8.89 -7.47
N LEU A 68 -10.72 -8.24 -6.65
CA LEU A 68 -11.36 -8.85 -5.49
C LEU A 68 -12.29 -10.00 -5.89
N GLU A 69 -13.02 -9.85 -6.99
CA GLU A 69 -13.85 -10.92 -7.55
C GLU A 69 -13.01 -12.13 -8.00
N LYS A 70 -11.91 -11.91 -8.73
CA LYS A 70 -10.97 -12.98 -9.12
C LYS A 70 -10.37 -13.69 -7.90
N GLN A 71 -10.19 -12.97 -6.80
CA GLN A 71 -9.73 -13.49 -5.51
C GLN A 71 -10.86 -14.11 -4.67
N LYS A 72 -12.09 -14.19 -5.18
CA LYS A 72 -13.28 -14.69 -4.47
C LYS A 72 -13.56 -13.96 -3.15
N SER A 73 -13.15 -12.70 -3.04
CA SER A 73 -13.43 -11.85 -1.88
C SER A 73 -14.83 -11.24 -1.99
N ASN A 74 -15.50 -11.04 -0.86
CA ASN A 74 -16.79 -10.35 -0.78
C ASN A 74 -16.64 -8.82 -0.62
N LYS A 75 -15.43 -8.30 -0.33
CA LYS A 75 -15.17 -6.86 -0.20
C LYS A 75 -15.43 -6.16 -1.54
N ARG A 76 -16.08 -4.99 -1.53
CA ARG A 76 -16.25 -4.14 -2.71
C ARG A 76 -16.05 -2.68 -2.34
N TYR A 77 -15.33 -1.95 -3.20
CA TYR A 77 -15.18 -0.51 -3.11
C TYR A 77 -16.29 0.20 -3.89
N THR A 78 -16.74 1.31 -3.33
CA THR A 78 -17.75 2.21 -3.90
C THR A 78 -17.10 3.47 -4.46
N MET A 79 -17.87 4.28 -5.19
CA MET A 79 -17.36 5.57 -5.69
C MET A 79 -17.04 6.57 -4.57
N ALA A 80 -17.73 6.47 -3.43
CA ALA A 80 -17.51 7.34 -2.27
C ALA A 80 -16.21 7.00 -1.52
N ASP A 81 -15.78 5.73 -1.57
CA ASP A 81 -14.56 5.28 -0.88
C ASP A 81 -13.29 5.99 -1.33
N ARG A 82 -13.31 6.59 -2.52
CA ARG A 82 -12.21 7.39 -3.07
C ARG A 82 -11.90 8.64 -2.24
N TYR A 83 -12.84 9.14 -1.45
CA TYR A 83 -12.64 10.27 -0.54
C TYR A 83 -11.98 9.84 0.79
N SER A 84 -11.94 8.55 1.12
CA SER A 84 -11.22 8.05 2.29
C SER A 84 -9.75 7.85 1.95
N VAL A 85 -8.86 8.52 2.70
CA VAL A 85 -7.40 8.36 2.56
C VAL A 85 -7.00 6.91 2.82
N GLU A 86 -7.57 6.29 3.87
CA GLU A 86 -7.30 4.91 4.23
C GLU A 86 -7.69 3.95 3.10
N LYS A 87 -8.93 4.01 2.60
CA LYS A 87 -9.37 3.14 1.51
C LYS A 87 -8.63 3.42 0.19
N SER A 88 -8.18 4.66 -0.02
CA SER A 88 -7.32 5.00 -1.15
C SER A 88 -5.98 4.28 -1.08
N LYS A 89 -5.35 4.25 0.11
CA LYS A 89 -4.13 3.46 0.37
C LYS A 89 -4.38 1.96 0.19
N GLU A 90 -5.50 1.44 0.67
CA GLU A 90 -5.86 0.03 0.44
C GLU A 90 -6.01 -0.32 -1.05
N MET A 91 -6.66 0.54 -1.83
CA MET A 91 -6.81 0.37 -3.28
C MET A 91 -5.45 0.44 -3.99
N PHE A 92 -4.56 1.34 -3.57
CA PHE A 92 -3.17 1.38 -4.06
C PHE A 92 -2.46 0.04 -3.83
N LEU A 93 -2.48 -0.47 -2.59
CA LEU A 93 -1.83 -1.72 -2.22
C LEU A 93 -2.40 -2.93 -2.99
N LEU A 94 -3.73 -2.96 -3.19
CA LEU A 94 -4.38 -4.03 -3.97
C LEU A 94 -3.89 -4.05 -5.43
N ILE A 95 -3.81 -2.87 -6.06
CA ILE A 95 -3.29 -2.71 -7.42
C ILE A 95 -1.81 -3.13 -7.49
N GLN A 96 -0.98 -2.70 -6.53
CA GLN A 96 0.45 -3.08 -6.51
C GLN A 96 0.63 -4.58 -6.32
N LYS A 97 -0.11 -5.20 -5.39
CA LYS A 97 -0.04 -6.65 -5.18
C LYS A 97 -0.38 -7.46 -6.44
N TYR A 98 -1.33 -6.97 -7.25
CA TYR A 98 -1.76 -7.68 -8.46
C TYR A 98 -0.87 -7.41 -9.69
N PHE A 99 -0.52 -6.15 -9.96
CA PHE A 99 0.22 -5.77 -11.18
C PHE A 99 1.73 -5.58 -10.99
N ASN A 100 2.21 -5.56 -9.74
CA ASN A 100 3.59 -5.30 -9.37
C ASN A 100 4.09 -6.24 -8.24
N PRO A 101 4.05 -7.58 -8.45
CA PRO A 101 4.34 -8.55 -7.39
C PRO A 101 5.79 -8.52 -6.88
N GLU A 102 6.72 -7.94 -7.64
CA GLU A 102 8.13 -7.79 -7.28
C GLU A 102 8.40 -6.51 -6.46
N ASN A 103 7.36 -5.73 -6.14
CA ASN A 103 7.45 -4.46 -5.40
C ASN A 103 8.41 -3.43 -6.03
N ASN A 104 8.38 -3.29 -7.36
CA ASN A 104 9.20 -2.31 -8.05
C ASN A 104 8.62 -0.88 -7.85
N VAL A 105 9.36 -0.02 -7.15
CA VAL A 105 8.93 1.35 -6.82
C VAL A 105 8.71 2.22 -8.05
N GLU A 106 9.62 2.17 -9.03
CA GLU A 106 9.48 2.96 -10.27
C GLU A 106 8.22 2.56 -11.04
N LYS A 107 7.97 1.25 -11.18
CA LYS A 107 6.76 0.71 -11.78
C LYS A 107 5.51 1.15 -11.02
N ALA A 108 5.54 1.14 -9.69
CA ALA A 108 4.41 1.58 -8.88
C ALA A 108 4.04 3.04 -9.15
N ILE A 109 5.04 3.93 -9.11
CA ILE A 109 4.83 5.37 -9.33
C ILE A 109 4.37 5.66 -10.75
N ARG A 110 5.01 5.04 -11.76
CA ARG A 110 4.66 5.31 -13.17
C ARG A 110 3.30 4.73 -13.54
N SER A 111 2.98 3.54 -13.07
CA SER A 111 1.68 2.92 -13.33
C SER A 111 0.54 3.63 -12.61
N TRP A 112 0.79 4.30 -11.48
CA TRP A 112 -0.20 5.16 -10.85
C TRP A 112 -0.59 6.33 -11.76
N ASN A 113 0.38 6.95 -12.44
CA ASN A 113 0.15 8.08 -13.34
C ASN A 113 -0.35 7.67 -14.74
N GLY A 114 0.21 6.61 -15.32
CA GLY A 114 -0.02 6.23 -16.73
C GLY A 114 -0.79 4.94 -16.93
N GLY A 115 -1.25 4.29 -15.86
CA GLY A 115 -1.82 2.94 -15.91
C GLY A 115 -0.76 1.86 -16.17
N VAL A 116 -1.19 0.59 -16.21
CA VAL A 116 -0.29 -0.57 -16.35
C VAL A 116 0.52 -0.62 -17.65
N LYS A 117 0.09 0.12 -18.69
CA LYS A 117 0.78 0.26 -19.98
C LYS A 117 1.45 1.64 -20.13
N TYR A 118 1.93 2.21 -19.04
CA TYR A 118 2.52 3.54 -19.02
C TYR A 118 3.68 3.69 -20.03
N SER A 119 3.87 4.90 -20.53
CA SER A 119 5.09 5.30 -21.23
C SER A 119 6.08 5.94 -20.25
N VAL A 120 7.35 5.52 -20.30
CA VAL A 120 8.44 6.13 -19.50
C VAL A 120 8.56 7.62 -19.80
N LYS A 121 8.50 8.01 -21.08
CA LYS A 121 8.58 9.41 -21.52
C LYS A 121 7.43 10.24 -20.95
N ALA A 122 6.20 9.74 -21.04
CA ALA A 122 5.01 10.45 -20.57
C ALA A 122 4.99 10.61 -19.03
N THR A 123 5.40 9.57 -18.31
CA THR A 123 5.34 9.54 -16.83
C THR A 123 6.57 10.15 -16.16
N ASN A 124 7.64 10.49 -16.90
CA ASN A 124 8.91 10.93 -16.32
C ASN A 124 8.78 12.17 -15.42
N ARG A 125 7.95 13.15 -15.83
CA ARG A 125 7.72 14.35 -15.00
C ARG A 125 7.04 13.99 -13.68
N TYR A 126 6.02 13.13 -13.72
CA TYR A 126 5.32 12.68 -12.53
C TYR A 126 6.25 11.89 -11.61
N TYR A 127 7.01 10.94 -12.18
CA TYR A 127 7.98 10.13 -11.45
C TYR A 127 8.98 10.99 -10.66
N ARG A 128 9.58 11.99 -11.32
CA ARG A 128 10.51 12.93 -10.67
C ARG A 128 9.87 13.73 -9.54
N LYS A 129 8.60 14.14 -9.69
CA LYS A 129 7.88 14.85 -8.62
C LYS A 129 7.71 13.96 -7.39
N VAL A 130 7.30 12.71 -7.58
CA VAL A 130 7.11 11.77 -6.46
C VAL A 130 8.45 11.47 -5.78
N LEU A 131 9.51 11.18 -6.54
CA LEU A 131 10.84 10.98 -5.94
C LEU A 131 11.31 12.19 -5.12
N ALA A 132 11.05 13.42 -5.58
CA ALA A 132 11.41 14.63 -4.83
C ALA A 132 10.60 14.80 -3.53
N LYS A 133 9.49 14.07 -3.34
CA LYS A 133 8.67 14.06 -2.13
C LYS A 133 8.94 12.85 -1.22
N MET A 134 9.62 11.82 -1.72
CA MET A 134 10.10 10.70 -0.90
C MET A 134 11.31 11.20 -0.09
N LYS A 135 11.15 11.38 1.22
CA LYS A 135 12.21 11.77 2.15
C LYS A 135 12.52 10.63 3.10
#